data_AF-A0AB38ANA1-F1
#
_entry.id   AF-A0AB38ANA1-F1
#
_cell.length_a   1.000
_cell.length_b   1.000
_cell.length_c   1.000
_cell.angle_alpha   90.00
_cell.angle_beta   90.00
_cell.angle_gamma   90.00
#
_symmetry.space_group_name_H-M   'P 1'
#
loop_
_entity.id
_entity.type
_entity.pdbx_description
1 polymer ?
#
loop_
_entity_poly.entity_id
_entity_poly.type
_entity_poly.pdbx_seq_one_letter_code
_entity_poly.pdbx_strand_id
1 'polypeptide(L)' 'MTLKPCSGTEREPNWAKSSYSSDEGGECVEVATASDSVLIRDSKNPDGPRLTLAPTTWAAFLPYAAQR' A
#
# COMPACT_ATOMS: atom_id res chain seq x y z
N MET A 1 22.88 10.09 -25.36
CA MET A 1 22.02 8.89 -25.45
C MET A 1 21.11 8.90 -24.24
N THR A 2 20.01 9.66 -24.31
CA THR A 2 19.10 9.78 -23.18
C THR A 2 17.90 8.90 -23.50
N LEU A 3 17.93 7.68 -22.97
CA LEU A 3 16.79 6.78 -23.09
C LEU A 3 15.68 7.35 -22.21
N LYS A 4 14.77 8.10 -22.85
CA LYS A 4 13.46 8.41 -22.32
C LYS A 4 12.76 7.06 -22.10
N PRO A 5 12.37 6.69 -20.88
CA PRO A 5 11.57 5.49 -20.71
C PRO A 5 10.29 5.69 -21.52
N CYS A 6 10.06 4.79 -22.48
CA CYS A 6 8.75 4.63 -23.10
C CYS A 6 7.75 4.47 -21.97
N SER A 7 6.64 5.20 -22.06
CA SER A 7 5.51 5.20 -21.13
C SER A 7 4.99 3.78 -20.92
N GLY A 8 5.66 3.01 -20.07
CA GLY A 8 5.23 1.71 -19.61
C GLY A 8 4.36 1.95 -18.41
N THR A 9 3.06 2.13 -18.66
CA THR A 9 1.94 1.96 -17.72
C THR A 9 2.33 1.82 -16.24
N GLU A 10 2.90 2.87 -15.64
CA GLU A 10 3.07 2.98 -14.19
C GLU A 10 1.70 3.35 -13.65
N ARG A 11 0.81 2.36 -13.61
CA ARG A 11 -0.55 2.53 -13.11
C ARG A 11 -0.40 2.89 -11.65
N GLU A 12 -0.67 4.14 -11.31
CA GLU A 12 -0.59 4.62 -9.93
C GLU A 12 -1.32 3.62 -9.02
N PRO A 13 -0.67 3.13 -7.96
CA PRO A 13 -1.25 2.08 -7.12
C PRO A 13 -2.60 2.55 -6.58
N ASN A 14 -3.63 1.72 -6.74
CA ASN A 14 -4.98 2.07 -6.29
C ASN A 14 -5.06 1.89 -4.77
N TRP A 15 -4.93 2.99 -4.03
CA TRP A 15 -4.89 3.00 -2.57
C TRP A 15 -6.29 2.91 -1.96
N ALA A 16 -6.49 1.89 -1.14
CA ALA A 16 -7.65 1.74 -0.28
C ALA A 16 -7.32 2.24 1.14
N LYS A 17 -8.03 3.27 1.59
CA LYS A 17 -7.96 3.79 2.97
C LYS A 17 -8.82 2.96 3.91
N SER A 18 -8.30 2.67 5.11
CA SER A 18 -9.06 1.99 6.15
C SER A 18 -10.26 2.82 6.61
N SER A 19 -11.42 2.20 6.83
CA SER A 19 -12.62 2.85 7.36
C SER A 19 -12.51 3.23 8.85
N TYR A 20 -11.45 2.79 9.54
CA TYR A 20 -11.15 3.18 10.92
C TYR A 20 -10.28 4.45 11.00
N SER A 21 -9.89 5.01 9.85
CA SER A 21 -9.12 6.25 9.77
C SER A 21 -10.06 7.46 9.85
N SER A 22 -10.30 7.93 11.08
CA SER A 22 -10.96 9.22 11.34
C SER A 22 -9.93 10.29 11.70
N ASP A 23 -10.18 11.55 11.31
CA ASP A 23 -9.35 12.71 11.64
C ASP A 23 -9.14 12.90 13.16
N GLU A 24 -10.06 12.43 14.00
CA GLU A 24 -9.98 12.50 15.47
C GLU A 24 -9.12 11.41 16.13
N GLY A 25 -8.07 10.94 15.46
CA GLY A 25 -7.06 10.06 16.09
C GLY A 25 -7.20 8.57 15.81
N GLY A 26 -7.84 8.18 14.70
CA GLY A 26 -7.79 6.79 14.22
C GLY A 26 -6.44 6.44 13.58
N GLU A 27 -6.11 5.14 13.58
CA GLU A 27 -4.95 4.60 12.87
C GLU A 27 -5.15 4.79 11.35
N CYS A 28 -4.21 5.49 10.72
CA CYS A 28 -4.34 6.00 9.36
C CYS A 28 -3.52 5.16 8.37
N VAL A 29 -4.03 3.99 8.00
CA VAL A 29 -3.36 3.09 7.05
C VAL A 29 -4.05 3.05 5.69
N GLU A 30 -3.24 3.02 4.63
CA GLU A 30 -3.67 2.79 3.26
C GLU A 30 -2.93 1.60 2.66
N VAL A 31 -3.65 0.78 1.90
CA VAL A 31 -3.10 -0.41 1.24
C VAL A 31 -3.40 -0.36 -0.26
N ALA A 32 -2.43 -0.68 -1.09
CA ALA A 32 -2.62 -0.84 -2.52
C ALA A 32 -2.09 -2.19 -3.00
N THR A 33 -2.81 -2.81 -3.93
CA THR A 33 -2.36 -4.02 -4.61
C THR A 33 -1.76 -3.65 -5.96
N ALA A 34 -0.52 -4.09 -6.17
CA ALA A 34 0.16 -4.07 -7.47
C ALA A 34 0.33 -5.51 -7.96
N SER A 35 0.75 -5.68 -9.22
CA SER A 35 0.85 -6.99 -9.87
C SER A 35 1.65 -8.02 -9.08
N ASP A 36 2.76 -7.61 -8.48
CA ASP A 36 3.69 -8.51 -7.76
C ASP A 36 3.93 -8.10 -6.31
N SER A 37 3.16 -7.14 -5.78
CA SER A 37 3.38 -6.62 -4.43
C SER A 37 2.15 -6.02 -3.80
N VAL A 38 2.09 -6.07 -2.47
CA VAL A 38 1.16 -5.32 -1.64
C VAL A 38 1.93 -4.17 -1.00
N LEU A 39 1.44 -2.94 -1.22
CA LEU A 39 2.03 -1.73 -0.68
C LEU A 39 1.18 -1.25 0.50
N ILE A 40 1.84 -0.89 1.60
CA ILE A 40 1.20 -0.37 2.80
C ILE A 40 1.89 0.93 3.17
N ARG A 41 1.11 1.98 3.45
CA ARG A 41 1.64 3.27 3.88
C ARG A 41 0.77 3.90 4.97
N ASP A 42 1.38 4.85 5.67
CA ASP A 42 0.67 5.78 6.53
C ASP A 42 -0.01 6.86 5.67
N SER A 43 -1.31 7.06 5.87
CA SER A 43 -2.11 8.03 5.12
C SER A 43 -1.78 9.47 5.49
N LYS A 44 -1.28 9.72 6.72
CA LYS A 44 -0.88 11.06 7.16
C LYS A 44 0.50 11.46 6.62
N ASN A 45 1.31 10.49 6.18
CA ASN A 45 2.62 10.69 5.59
C ASN A 45 2.76 9.90 4.26
N PRO A 46 2.07 10.31 3.18
CA PRO A 46 2.04 9.57 1.91
C PRO A 46 3.40 9.50 1.18
N ASP A 47 4.29 10.45 1.48
CA ASP A 47 5.67 10.52 0.99
C ASP A 47 6.68 9.84 1.93
N GLY A 48 6.19 9.33 3.07
CA GLY A 48 6.97 8.57 4.03
C GLY A 48 7.35 7.16 3.55
N PRO A 49 8.06 6.41 4.41
CA PRO A 49 8.44 5.04 4.10
C PRO A 49 7.21 4.15 3.86
N ARG A 50 7.30 3.28 2.86
CA ARG A 50 6.24 2.35 2.46
C ARG A 50 6.70 0.91 2.70
N LEU A 51 5.84 0.10 3.30
CA LEU A 51 6.10 -1.33 3.42
C LEU A 51 5.67 -2.02 2.13
N THR A 52 6.57 -2.78 1.52
CA THR A 52 6.31 -3.55 0.30
C THR A 52 6.41 -5.02 0.63
N LEU A 53 5.33 -5.76 0.42
CA LEU A 53 5.25 -7.19 0.73
C LEU A 53 4.97 -7.97 -0.54
N ALA A 54 5.54 -9.18 -0.62
CA ALA A 54 5.10 -10.15 -1.62
C ALA A 54 3.64 -10.59 -1.32
N PRO A 55 2.82 -10.92 -2.33
CA PRO A 55 1.45 -11.37 -2.13
C PRO A 55 1.33 -12.57 -1.19
N THR A 56 2.30 -13.50 -1.25
CA THR A 56 2.35 -14.68 -0.37
C THR A 56 2.63 -14.30 1.07
N THR A 57 3.53 -13.34 1.32
CA THR A 57 3.81 -12.79 2.65
C THR A 57 2.59 -12.07 3.21
N TRP A 58 1.91 -11.28 2.40
CA TRP A 58 0.66 -10.62 2.81
C TRP A 58 -0.41 -11.65 3.20
N ALA A 59 -0.62 -12.67 2.37
CA ALA A 59 -1.58 -13.74 2.67
C ALA A 59 -1.24 -14.50 3.96
N ALA A 60 0.05 -14.76 4.22
CA ALA A 60 0.50 -15.40 5.46
C ALA A 60 0.34 -14.50 6.70
N PHE A 61 0.37 -13.18 6.53
CA PHE A 61 0.17 -12.21 7.60
C PHE A 61 -1.30 -12.08 8.02
N LEU A 62 -2.24 -12.14 7.06
CA LEU A 62 -3.67 -11.90 7.31
C LEU A 62 -4.29 -12.73 8.47
N PRO A 63 -4.01 -14.02 8.67
CA PRO A 63 -4.57 -14.80 9.78
C PRO A 63 -4.25 -14.24 11.17
N TYR A 64 -3.14 -13.52 11.32
CA TYR A 64 -2.72 -12.91 12.59
C TYR A 64 -3.31 -11.51 12.78
N ALA A 65 -3.59 -10.80 11.68
CA ALA A 65 -4.10 -9.43 11.70
C ALA A 65 -5.62 -9.32 11.61
N ALA A 66 -6.29 -10.37 11.11
CA ALA A 66 -7.74 -10.39 10.91
C ALA A 66 -8.52 -10.91 12.12
N GLN A 67 -7.83 -11.46 13.14
CA GLN A 67 -8.47 -11.87 14.39
C GLN A 67 -8.83 -10.61 15.20
N ARG A 68 -10.11 -10.47 15.50
CA ARG A 68 -10.68 -9.39 16.32
C ARG A 68 -10.81 -9.81 17.77
#